data_AF-A0AA35RXV2-F1
#
_entry.id   AF-A0AA35RXV2-F1
#
_cell.length_a   1.000
_cell.length_b   1.000
_cell.length_c   1.000
_cell.angle_alpha   90.00
_cell.angle_beta   90.00
_cell.angle_gamma   90.00
#
_symmetry.space_group_name_H-M   'P 1'
#
loop_
_entity.id
_entity.type
_entity.pdbx_description
1 polymer ?
#
loop_
_entity_poly.entity_id
_entity_poly.type
_entity_poly.pdbx_seq_one_letter_code
_entity_poly.pdbx_strand_id
1 'polypeptide(L)'
;MLSQPYCILFSTCSVLNEQVALSSVHPSQLGSDVLVIPLCVDVRRDSNNVLTQMLMDGGSELLDELCLAVYCPLGECIITRGYLLPTHSVFHCVFGDMEENLQQCIEHALDNGWTNKTGTITFWLEGFTAVNVCPHSVIECVRLWLQQGGNHCKYTRIVFSAETSTDCTKTLLERYFPLAHYYFSSQTPESVRRAPRHKEDDAPTSREDSRASSEDPQETKSSVPEANYDDTLLTREHASSSSPSHTYTQCAENGIRCLTAGLKLTFIKCTNSHIIQP
;
A
#
# COMPACT_ATOMS: atom_id res chain seq x y z
N MET A 1 24.24 19.15 14.01
CA MET A 1 25.01 18.60 12.88
C MET A 1 23.99 18.15 11.85
N LEU A 2 23.88 18.85 10.72
CA LEU A 2 23.00 18.43 9.63
C LEU A 2 23.75 17.35 8.86
N SER A 3 23.27 16.10 8.95
CA SER A 3 23.75 14.99 8.12
C SER A 3 23.67 15.43 6.66
N GLN A 4 24.76 15.35 5.91
CA GLN A 4 24.71 15.61 4.47
C GLN A 4 23.73 14.61 3.85
N PRO A 5 22.82 15.04 2.97
CA PRO A 5 21.93 14.12 2.28
C PRO A 5 22.81 13.24 1.40
N TYR A 6 23.03 11.99 1.83
CA TYR A 6 23.54 10.97 0.95
C TYR A 6 22.53 10.86 -0.20
N CYS A 7 22.90 11.34 -1.38
CA CYS A 7 22.16 11.04 -2.59
C CYS A 7 22.31 9.53 -2.83
N ILE A 8 21.41 8.74 -2.24
CA ILE A 8 21.26 7.32 -2.56
C ILE A 8 20.85 7.28 -4.03
N LEU A 9 21.77 6.83 -4.87
CA LEU A 9 21.50 6.59 -6.28
C LEU A 9 21.00 5.15 -6.42
N PHE A 10 19.74 4.99 -6.82
CA PHE A 10 19.19 3.69 -7.11
C PHE A 10 19.69 3.19 -8.46
N SER A 11 20.09 1.92 -8.52
CA SER A 11 20.40 1.26 -9.79
C SER A 11 19.14 0.91 -10.58
N THR A 12 19.26 0.91 -11.89
CA THR A 12 18.22 0.45 -12.81
C THR A 12 17.95 -1.04 -12.57
N CYS A 13 16.67 -1.43 -12.54
CA CYS A 13 16.28 -2.83 -12.39
C CYS A 13 14.98 -3.06 -13.14
N SER A 14 15.04 -3.76 -14.29
CA SER A 14 13.87 -4.00 -15.14
C SER A 14 12.76 -4.72 -14.40
N VAL A 15 13.12 -5.73 -13.59
CA VAL A 15 12.16 -6.52 -12.80
C VAL A 15 11.36 -5.63 -11.84
N LEU A 16 12.03 -4.72 -11.13
CA LEU A 16 11.34 -3.80 -10.21
C LEU A 16 10.49 -2.78 -10.96
N ASN A 17 10.98 -2.28 -12.09
CA ASN A 17 10.25 -1.29 -12.89
C ASN A 17 8.98 -1.89 -13.51
N GLU A 18 9.00 -3.17 -13.87
CA GLU A 18 7.83 -3.88 -14.41
C GLU A 18 6.71 -4.07 -13.38
N GLN A 19 7.05 -4.05 -12.08
CA GLN A 19 6.09 -4.21 -10.99
C GLN A 19 5.43 -2.91 -10.55
N VAL A 20 6.01 -1.76 -10.85
CA VAL A 20 5.50 -0.47 -10.38
C VAL A 20 4.66 0.20 -11.46
N ALA A 21 3.57 0.84 -11.06
CA ALA A 21 2.80 1.71 -11.93
C ALA A 21 2.41 3.01 -11.22
N LEU A 22 2.25 4.06 -12.01
CA LEU A 22 1.65 5.32 -11.59
C LEU A 22 0.24 5.40 -12.19
N SER A 23 -0.74 5.70 -11.37
CA SER A 23 -2.11 5.96 -11.80
C SER A 23 -2.52 7.37 -11.45
N SER A 24 -3.17 8.06 -12.39
CA SER A 24 -3.83 9.35 -12.15
C SER A 24 -5.32 9.20 -11.86
N VAL A 25 -5.81 7.96 -11.67
CA VAL A 25 -7.21 7.65 -11.37
C VAL A 25 -7.42 7.67 -9.86
N HIS A 26 -8.58 8.16 -9.40
CA HIS A 26 -8.90 8.18 -7.97
C HIS A 26 -8.88 6.77 -7.36
N PRO A 27 -8.31 6.56 -6.16
CA PRO A 27 -8.16 5.23 -5.59
C PRO A 27 -9.48 4.50 -5.35
N SER A 28 -10.57 5.23 -5.07
CA SER A 28 -11.91 4.63 -4.94
C SER A 28 -12.49 4.09 -6.25
N GLN A 29 -11.82 4.29 -7.38
CA GLN A 29 -12.18 3.76 -8.69
C GLN A 29 -11.20 2.69 -9.18
N LEU A 30 -10.09 2.48 -8.45
CA LEU A 30 -9.07 1.48 -8.79
C LEU A 30 -9.46 0.11 -8.23
N GLY A 31 -9.71 -0.85 -9.11
CA GLY A 31 -9.99 -2.25 -8.73
C GLY A 31 -8.74 -3.05 -8.37
N SER A 32 -7.93 -2.56 -7.43
CA SER A 32 -6.80 -3.32 -6.86
C SER A 32 -7.26 -4.26 -5.76
N ASP A 33 -6.52 -5.32 -5.47
CA ASP A 33 -6.85 -6.25 -4.39
C ASP A 33 -6.80 -5.55 -3.02
N VAL A 34 -5.81 -4.69 -2.83
CA VAL A 34 -5.63 -3.90 -1.61
C VAL A 34 -5.48 -2.42 -1.94
N LEU A 35 -6.15 -1.58 -1.15
CA LEU A 35 -5.92 -0.15 -1.08
C LEU A 35 -5.28 0.23 0.26
N VAL A 36 -4.15 0.93 0.22
CA VAL A 36 -3.43 1.40 1.40
C VAL A 36 -3.76 2.88 1.64
N ILE A 37 -4.32 3.16 2.81
CA ILE A 37 -4.75 4.50 3.24
C ILE A 37 -4.03 4.83 4.54
N PRO A 38 -3.52 6.06 4.75
CA PRO A 38 -2.95 6.43 6.02
C PRO A 38 -4.03 6.74 7.06
N LEU A 39 -3.75 6.32 8.30
CA LEU A 39 -4.52 6.65 9.48
C LEU A 39 -3.56 7.25 10.51
N CYS A 40 -3.30 8.55 10.38
CA CYS A 40 -2.49 9.27 11.35
C CYS A 40 -3.33 9.63 12.58
N VAL A 41 -2.79 9.33 13.77
CA VAL A 41 -3.44 9.50 15.07
C VAL A 41 -3.75 10.97 15.42
N ASP A 42 -3.02 11.91 14.79
CA ASP A 42 -3.11 13.35 15.06
C ASP A 42 -4.00 14.10 14.06
N VAL A 43 -4.65 13.39 13.13
CA VAL A 43 -5.53 14.01 12.15
C VAL A 43 -6.77 14.53 12.84
N ARG A 44 -6.90 15.87 12.88
CA ARG A 44 -8.11 16.54 13.32
C ARG A 44 -9.27 16.02 12.48
N ARG A 45 -10.34 15.59 13.16
CA ARG A 45 -11.59 15.09 12.56
C ARG A 45 -12.41 16.23 11.97
N ASP A 46 -11.81 16.97 11.06
CA ASP A 46 -12.52 17.94 10.25
C ASP A 46 -13.19 17.17 9.11
N SER A 47 -14.51 17.33 8.99
CA SER A 47 -15.36 16.61 8.03
C SER A 47 -14.99 16.87 6.56
N ASN A 48 -14.09 17.82 6.30
CA ASN A 48 -13.62 18.19 4.96
C ASN A 48 -12.27 17.58 4.61
N ASN A 49 -11.72 16.67 5.44
CA ASN A 49 -10.49 15.98 5.09
C ASN A 49 -10.76 14.94 3.99
N VAL A 50 -9.91 14.91 2.96
CA VAL A 50 -9.94 13.91 1.88
C VAL A 50 -9.95 12.47 2.42
N LEU A 51 -9.27 12.20 3.54
CA LEU A 51 -9.29 10.90 4.21
C LEU A 51 -10.70 10.52 4.67
N THR A 52 -11.41 11.46 5.30
CA THR A 52 -12.79 11.25 5.73
C THR A 52 -13.67 10.94 4.52
N GLN A 53 -13.49 11.66 3.41
CA GLN A 53 -14.22 11.40 2.17
C GLN A 53 -13.94 9.99 1.63
N MET A 54 -12.67 9.56 1.56
CA MET A 54 -12.32 8.20 1.11
C MET A 54 -12.95 7.11 1.99
N LEU A 55 -12.99 7.32 3.32
CA LEU A 55 -13.67 6.38 4.21
C LEU A 55 -15.19 6.36 3.97
N MET A 56 -15.79 7.52 3.66
CA MET A 56 -17.21 7.62 3.30
C MET A 56 -17.52 6.97 1.94
N ASP A 57 -16.60 7.06 0.98
CA ASP A 57 -16.72 6.39 -0.32
C ASP A 57 -16.78 4.86 -0.16
N GLY A 58 -16.14 4.31 0.88
CA GLY A 58 -16.27 2.89 1.25
C GLY A 58 -17.56 2.53 1.97
N GLY A 59 -18.38 3.50 2.34
CA GLY A 59 -19.66 3.29 3.03
C GLY A 59 -19.54 3.22 4.55
N SER A 60 -20.70 3.25 5.22
CA SER A 60 -20.81 3.22 6.68
C SER A 60 -20.16 1.98 7.32
N GLU A 61 -20.21 0.85 6.61
CA GLU A 61 -19.73 -0.44 7.09
C GLU A 61 -18.19 -0.48 7.19
N LEU A 62 -17.49 0.23 6.31
CA LEU A 62 -16.04 0.41 6.40
C LEU A 62 -15.67 1.16 7.68
N LEU A 63 -16.39 2.25 7.95
CA LEU A 63 -16.21 3.03 9.16
C LEU A 63 -16.54 2.19 10.40
N ASP A 64 -17.66 1.48 10.41
CA ASP A 64 -18.06 0.64 11.53
C ASP A 64 -17.03 -0.47 11.83
N GLU A 65 -16.49 -1.15 10.81
CA GLU A 65 -15.41 -2.13 10.99
C GLU A 65 -14.14 -1.48 11.56
N LEU A 66 -13.75 -0.33 11.03
CA LEU A 66 -12.60 0.43 11.51
C LEU A 66 -12.78 0.92 12.97
N CYS A 67 -14.01 1.27 13.37
CA CYS A 67 -14.34 1.64 14.75
C CYS A 67 -14.21 0.46 15.72
N LEU A 68 -14.59 -0.72 15.25
CA LEU A 68 -14.62 -1.95 16.03
C LEU A 68 -13.25 -2.64 16.07
N ALA A 69 -12.32 -2.23 15.22
CA ALA A 69 -10.96 -2.73 15.21
C ALA A 69 -10.32 -2.60 16.61
N VAL A 70 -9.65 -3.68 17.02
CA VAL A 70 -8.85 -3.70 18.25
C VAL A 70 -7.71 -2.69 18.09
N TYR A 71 -7.17 -2.22 19.22
CA TYR A 71 -5.97 -1.40 19.27
C TYR A 71 -4.90 -1.92 18.29
N CYS A 72 -4.46 -1.04 17.39
CA CYS A 72 -3.38 -1.29 16.46
C CYS A 72 -2.14 -0.51 16.93
N PRO A 73 -0.99 -1.17 17.13
CA PRO A 73 0.29 -0.51 17.38
C PRO A 73 0.65 0.48 16.26
N LEU A 74 1.49 1.47 16.60
CA LEU A 74 2.16 2.29 15.58
C LEU A 74 3.14 1.42 14.79
N GLY A 75 3.23 1.65 13.48
CA GLY A 75 4.04 0.82 12.59
C GLY A 75 3.29 -0.39 12.02
N GLU A 76 2.00 -0.54 12.32
CA GLU A 76 1.16 -1.63 11.83
C GLU A 76 -0.06 -1.12 11.04
N CYS A 77 -0.83 -2.04 10.47
CA CYS A 77 -2.01 -1.72 9.69
C CYS A 77 -3.26 -2.38 10.26
N ILE A 78 -4.37 -1.63 10.31
CA ILE A 78 -5.69 -2.22 10.50
C ILE A 78 -6.17 -2.69 9.13
N ILE A 79 -6.62 -3.94 9.05
CA ILE A 79 -7.17 -4.52 7.81
C ILE A 79 -8.68 -4.55 7.92
N THR A 80 -9.35 -4.04 6.90
CA THR A 80 -10.81 -4.03 6.77
C THR A 80 -11.22 -4.47 5.36
N ARG A 81 -12.50 -4.78 5.15
CA ARG A 81 -13.03 -5.03 3.80
C ARG A 81 -13.16 -3.72 3.02
N GLY A 82 -13.13 -3.78 1.69
CA GLY A 82 -13.33 -2.59 0.85
C GLY A 82 -14.77 -2.08 0.77
N TYR A 83 -15.75 -2.93 1.06
CA TYR A 83 -17.20 -2.63 1.01
C TYR A 83 -17.65 -2.01 -0.32
N LEU A 84 -17.96 -0.71 -0.36
CA LEU A 84 -18.40 -0.03 -1.58
C LEU A 84 -17.24 0.34 -2.50
N LEU A 85 -16.00 0.28 -2.02
CA LEU A 85 -14.82 0.43 -2.87
C LEU A 85 -14.66 -0.80 -3.77
N PRO A 86 -14.13 -0.64 -4.99
CA PRO A 86 -13.86 -1.75 -5.90
C PRO A 86 -12.70 -2.64 -5.45
N THR A 87 -12.02 -2.29 -4.35
CA THR A 87 -10.94 -3.09 -3.75
C THR A 87 -11.48 -4.19 -2.84
N HIS A 88 -10.77 -5.31 -2.71
CA HIS A 88 -11.19 -6.37 -1.79
C HIS A 88 -10.97 -5.98 -0.32
N SER A 89 -9.86 -5.31 -0.02
CA SER A 89 -9.47 -4.93 1.34
C SER A 89 -8.82 -3.56 1.40
N VAL A 90 -8.99 -2.89 2.54
CA VAL A 90 -8.35 -1.61 2.83
C VAL A 90 -7.40 -1.80 4.01
N PHE A 91 -6.15 -1.42 3.82
CA PHE A 91 -5.11 -1.44 4.84
C PHE A 91 -4.90 -0.02 5.34
N HIS A 92 -5.31 0.22 6.58
CA HIS A 92 -5.21 1.51 7.25
C HIS A 92 -3.88 1.59 7.98
N CYS A 93 -2.93 2.32 7.42
CA CYS A 93 -1.59 2.46 7.95
C CYS A 93 -1.57 3.34 9.21
N VAL A 94 -1.28 2.77 10.38
CA VAL A 94 -1.25 3.48 11.65
C VAL A 94 0.18 3.87 11.99
N PHE A 95 0.49 5.16 11.88
CA PHE A 95 1.81 5.70 12.22
C PHE A 95 1.69 7.03 12.97
N GLY A 96 2.74 7.35 13.72
CA GLY A 96 2.90 8.65 14.39
C GLY A 96 3.93 9.53 13.67
N ASP A 97 4.40 10.57 14.34
CA ASP A 97 5.34 11.55 13.76
C ASP A 97 6.75 11.01 13.44
N MET A 98 7.10 9.83 13.96
CA MET A 98 8.42 9.22 13.76
C MET A 98 8.48 8.52 12.41
N GLU A 99 9.47 8.86 11.59
CA GLU A 99 9.70 8.29 10.25
C GLU A 99 9.84 6.76 10.26
N GLU A 100 10.46 6.20 11.31
CA GLU A 100 10.59 4.76 11.50
C GLU A 100 9.23 4.04 11.56
N ASN A 101 8.21 4.69 12.14
CA ASN A 101 6.86 4.12 12.20
C ASN A 101 6.22 4.07 10.81
N LEU A 102 6.47 5.07 9.96
CA LEU A 102 5.98 5.05 8.58
C LEU A 102 6.60 3.89 7.81
N GLN A 103 7.93 3.72 7.89
CA GLN A 103 8.62 2.63 7.21
C GLN A 103 8.07 1.27 7.65
N GLN A 104 8.03 1.02 8.97
CA GLN A 104 7.49 -0.22 9.52
C GLN A 104 6.05 -0.47 9.04
N CYS A 105 5.24 0.58 9.00
CA CYS A 105 3.86 0.47 8.57
C CYS A 105 3.72 0.11 7.08
N ILE A 106 4.54 0.70 6.20
CA ILE A 106 4.54 0.38 4.77
C ILE A 106 5.03 -1.06 4.55
N GLU A 107 6.09 -1.47 5.23
CA GLU A 107 6.59 -2.85 5.18
C GLU A 107 5.55 -3.85 5.70
N HIS A 108 4.89 -3.54 6.82
CA HIS A 108 3.80 -4.36 7.37
C HIS A 108 2.62 -4.48 6.40
N ALA A 109 2.22 -3.39 5.72
CA ALA A 109 1.20 -3.45 4.67
C ALA A 109 1.63 -4.38 3.51
N LEU A 110 2.89 -4.27 3.05
CA LEU A 110 3.42 -5.09 1.97
C LEU A 110 3.53 -6.57 2.36
N ASP A 111 3.92 -6.90 3.59
CA ASP A 111 3.99 -8.29 4.04
C ASP A 111 2.61 -8.89 4.31
N ASN A 112 1.65 -8.10 4.81
CA ASN A 112 0.26 -8.56 4.95
C ASN A 112 -0.41 -8.80 3.60
N GLY A 113 -0.18 -7.95 2.60
CA GLY A 113 -0.77 -8.13 1.29
C GLY A 113 -0.27 -9.44 0.66
N TRP A 114 1.03 -9.68 0.74
CA TRP A 114 1.64 -10.94 0.30
C TRP A 114 1.06 -12.15 1.05
N THR A 115 0.96 -12.09 2.38
CA THR A 115 0.41 -13.18 3.21
C THR A 115 -1.04 -13.50 2.82
N ASN A 116 -1.81 -12.48 2.45
CA ASN A 116 -3.18 -12.60 1.96
C ASN A 116 -3.27 -12.92 0.45
N LYS A 117 -2.16 -13.25 -0.20
CA LYS A 117 -2.06 -13.63 -1.62
C LYS A 117 -2.59 -12.58 -2.57
N THR A 118 -2.37 -11.31 -2.26
CA THR A 118 -2.82 -10.20 -3.09
C THR A 118 -1.87 -10.04 -4.29
N GLY A 119 -2.42 -9.88 -5.49
CA GLY A 119 -1.61 -9.66 -6.68
C GLY A 119 -1.27 -8.18 -6.87
N THR A 120 -2.16 -7.31 -6.43
CA THR A 120 -2.11 -5.87 -6.67
C THR A 120 -2.35 -5.08 -5.38
N ILE A 121 -1.45 -4.13 -5.09
CA ILE A 121 -1.56 -3.23 -3.95
C ILE A 121 -1.42 -1.79 -4.41
N THR A 122 -2.33 -0.92 -3.97
CA THR A 122 -2.35 0.49 -4.35
C THR A 122 -2.07 1.37 -3.14
N PHE A 123 -1.09 2.27 -3.26
CA PHE A 123 -0.82 3.32 -2.27
C PHE A 123 -1.44 4.64 -2.73
N TRP A 124 -2.26 5.25 -1.88
CA TRP A 124 -2.88 6.55 -2.17
C TRP A 124 -2.02 7.71 -1.69
N LEU A 125 -1.23 8.30 -2.59
CA LEU A 125 -0.21 9.29 -2.22
C LEU A 125 -0.79 10.63 -1.74
N GLU A 126 -1.92 11.09 -2.28
CA GLU A 126 -2.59 12.29 -1.74
C GLU A 126 -3.12 12.05 -0.33
N GLY A 127 -3.56 10.83 0.01
CA GLY A 127 -3.93 10.49 1.37
C GLY A 127 -2.76 10.66 2.33
N PHE A 128 -1.58 10.18 1.96
CA PHE A 128 -0.35 10.36 2.75
C PHE A 128 0.04 11.84 2.85
N THR A 129 -0.09 12.58 1.75
CA THR A 129 0.15 14.03 1.74
C THR A 129 -0.81 14.78 2.66
N ALA A 130 -2.08 14.36 2.74
CA ALA A 130 -3.09 14.96 3.62
C ALA A 130 -2.78 14.79 5.11
N VAL A 131 -1.86 13.88 5.46
CA VAL A 131 -1.33 13.69 6.81
C VAL A 131 0.14 14.08 6.93
N ASN A 132 0.59 15.00 6.07
CA ASN A 132 1.94 15.57 6.05
C ASN A 132 3.07 14.57 5.77
N VAL A 133 2.76 13.42 5.16
CA VAL A 133 3.77 12.49 4.66
C VAL A 133 4.12 12.83 3.23
N CYS A 134 5.42 13.07 2.97
CA CYS A 134 5.91 13.33 1.63
C CYS A 134 5.80 12.04 0.79
N PRO A 135 5.28 12.09 -0.47
CA PRO A 135 5.24 10.93 -1.36
C PRO A 135 6.58 10.21 -1.53
N HIS A 136 7.69 10.95 -1.40
CA HIS A 136 9.05 10.42 -1.41
C HIS A 136 9.25 9.32 -0.38
N SER A 137 8.81 9.51 0.86
CA SER A 137 9.00 8.54 1.94
C SER A 137 8.27 7.23 1.65
N VAL A 138 7.05 7.30 1.10
CA VAL A 138 6.27 6.10 0.73
C VAL A 138 6.95 5.34 -0.41
N ILE A 139 7.35 6.06 -1.48
CA ILE A 139 8.00 5.47 -2.65
C ILE A 139 9.36 4.85 -2.26
N GLU A 140 10.12 5.53 -1.40
CA GLU A 140 11.39 5.04 -0.86
C GLU A 140 11.22 3.76 -0.06
N CYS A 141 10.27 3.72 0.87
CA CYS A 141 9.99 2.53 1.68
C CYS A 141 9.64 1.33 0.79
N VAL A 142 8.77 1.51 -0.20
CA VAL A 142 8.43 0.46 -1.17
C VAL A 142 9.67 0.03 -1.96
N ARG A 143 10.48 0.98 -2.44
CA ARG A 143 11.71 0.67 -3.20
C ARG A 143 12.68 -0.15 -2.36
N LEU A 144 12.94 0.25 -1.11
CA LEU A 144 13.84 -0.45 -0.20
C LEU A 144 13.31 -1.85 0.12
N TRP A 145 12.02 -1.98 0.41
CA TRP A 145 11.39 -3.28 0.66
C TRP A 145 11.51 -4.23 -0.54
N LEU A 146 11.27 -3.74 -1.76
CA LEU A 146 11.41 -4.54 -2.99
C LEU A 146 12.85 -5.04 -3.23
N GLN A 147 13.86 -4.30 -2.75
CA GLN A 147 15.26 -4.70 -2.85
C GLN A 147 15.66 -5.77 -1.82
N GLN A 148 14.84 -5.97 -0.78
CA GLN A 148 15.10 -6.98 0.24
C GLN A 148 14.65 -8.37 -0.22
N GLY A 149 15.44 -9.40 0.11
CA GLY A 149 14.96 -10.78 0.34
C GLY A 149 13.98 -11.40 -0.66
N GLY A 150 14.17 -11.25 -1.97
CA GLY A 150 13.27 -11.85 -2.96
C GLY A 150 11.88 -11.21 -3.04
N ASN A 151 11.67 -10.07 -2.39
CA ASN A 151 10.38 -9.38 -2.37
C ASN A 151 9.91 -8.91 -3.76
N HIS A 152 10.84 -8.73 -4.69
CA HIS A 152 10.59 -8.40 -6.09
C HIS A 152 9.78 -9.45 -6.88
N CYS A 153 9.31 -10.56 -6.29
CA CYS A 153 8.39 -11.49 -6.95
C CYS A 153 7.06 -11.67 -6.21
N LYS A 154 6.85 -10.97 -5.09
CA LYS A 154 5.64 -11.10 -4.25
C LYS A 154 4.39 -10.47 -4.88
N TYR A 155 4.56 -9.39 -5.66
CA TYR A 155 3.45 -8.65 -6.25
C TYR A 155 3.48 -8.70 -7.78
N THR A 156 2.30 -8.78 -8.39
CA THR A 156 2.14 -8.54 -9.84
C THR A 156 2.21 -7.06 -10.15
N ARG A 157 1.62 -6.22 -9.28
CA ARG A 157 1.63 -4.77 -9.44
C ARG A 157 1.61 -4.05 -8.10
N ILE A 158 2.46 -3.05 -7.94
CA ILE A 158 2.37 -2.02 -6.92
C ILE A 158 1.99 -0.72 -7.64
N VAL A 159 0.84 -0.16 -7.30
CA VAL A 159 0.32 1.06 -7.93
C VAL A 159 0.48 2.22 -6.97
N PHE A 160 1.10 3.29 -7.43
CA PHE A 160 1.05 4.59 -6.78
C PHE A 160 -0.06 5.41 -7.40
N SER A 161 -1.09 5.73 -6.63
CA SER A 161 -2.19 6.58 -7.06
C SER A 161 -1.87 8.03 -6.72
N ALA A 162 -1.79 8.87 -7.75
CA ALA A 162 -1.53 10.31 -7.66
C ALA A 162 -2.33 11.08 -8.72
N GLU A 163 -3.51 11.60 -8.36
CA GLU A 163 -4.40 12.38 -9.25
C GLU A 163 -3.92 13.79 -9.50
N THR A 164 -3.53 14.51 -8.45
CA THR A 164 -3.25 15.96 -8.54
C THR A 164 -1.77 16.26 -8.75
N SER A 165 -0.92 15.28 -8.46
CA SER A 165 0.53 15.41 -8.44
C SER A 165 1.24 14.44 -9.39
N THR A 166 0.54 14.00 -10.45
CA THR A 166 1.04 12.94 -11.35
C THR A 166 2.41 13.26 -11.94
N ASP A 167 2.65 14.47 -12.46
CA ASP A 167 3.94 14.82 -13.10
C ASP A 167 5.11 14.87 -12.10
N CYS A 168 4.87 15.44 -10.92
CA CYS A 168 5.87 15.47 -9.83
C CYS A 168 6.17 14.05 -9.34
N THR A 169 5.12 13.24 -9.15
CA THR A 169 5.23 11.84 -8.74
C THR A 169 5.92 11.00 -9.80
N LYS A 170 5.71 11.26 -11.08
CA LYS A 170 6.42 10.60 -12.18
C LYS A 170 7.92 10.87 -12.12
N THR A 171 8.31 12.13 -11.97
CA THR A 171 9.74 12.51 -11.84
C THR A 171 10.37 11.85 -10.61
N LEU A 172 9.62 11.77 -9.52
CA LEU A 172 10.04 11.09 -8.30
C LEU A 172 10.20 9.58 -8.50
N LEU A 173 9.26 8.92 -9.16
CA LEU A 173 9.36 7.51 -9.52
C LEU A 173 10.55 7.24 -10.42
N GLU A 174 10.84 8.08 -11.41
CA GLU A 174 12.01 7.95 -12.28
C GLU A 174 13.35 8.02 -11.49
N ARG A 175 13.35 8.67 -10.32
CA ARG A 175 14.52 8.70 -9.42
C ARG A 175 14.70 7.39 -8.64
N TYR A 176 13.61 6.76 -8.20
CA TYR A 176 13.62 5.52 -7.40
C TYR A 176 13.63 4.25 -8.24
N PHE A 177 12.98 4.31 -9.39
CA PHE A 177 12.82 3.26 -10.38
C PHE A 177 13.35 3.76 -11.73
N PRO A 178 14.65 4.07 -11.82
CA PRO A 178 15.21 4.60 -13.04
C PRO A 178 15.03 3.57 -14.14
N LEU A 179 14.40 4.00 -15.24
CA LEU A 179 14.35 3.23 -16.46
C LEU A 179 15.78 3.17 -16.97
N ALA A 180 16.27 1.97 -17.31
CA ALA A 180 17.50 1.89 -18.06
C ALA A 180 17.34 2.82 -19.24
N HIS A 181 18.21 3.84 -19.36
CA HIS A 181 18.29 4.60 -20.59
C HIS A 181 18.48 3.53 -21.65
N TYR A 182 17.45 3.29 -22.46
CA TYR A 182 17.67 2.78 -23.79
C TYR A 182 18.64 3.80 -24.34
N TYR A 183 19.94 3.47 -24.27
CA TYR A 183 20.92 4.11 -25.10
C TYR A 183 20.27 4.00 -26.46
N PHE A 184 19.75 5.13 -26.93
CA PHE A 184 19.35 5.31 -28.29
C PHE A 184 20.63 4.91 -29.00
N SER A 185 20.69 3.67 -29.47
CA SER A 185 21.69 3.28 -30.43
C SER A 185 21.29 4.13 -31.62
N SER A 186 21.80 5.34 -31.64
CA SER A 186 21.99 6.14 -32.82
C SER A 186 22.96 5.35 -33.68
N GLN A 187 22.48 4.20 -34.19
CA GLN A 187 22.84 3.80 -35.53
C GLN A 187 22.38 4.97 -36.38
N THR A 188 23.33 5.87 -36.63
CA THR A 188 23.33 6.69 -37.82
C THR A 188 22.84 5.82 -38.98
N PRO A 189 21.89 6.28 -39.79
CA PRO A 189 21.51 5.58 -41.01
C PRO A 189 22.64 5.72 -42.03
N GLU A 190 23.81 5.12 -41.75
CA GLU A 190 24.90 4.99 -42.70
C GLU A 190 24.71 3.71 -43.51
N SER A 191 24.18 3.94 -44.70
CA SER A 191 24.32 3.09 -45.88
C SER A 191 23.47 1.80 -45.92
N VAL A 192 22.18 1.98 -46.19
CA VAL A 192 21.48 1.03 -47.07
C VAL A 192 22.12 1.16 -48.46
N ARG A 193 23.22 0.44 -48.66
CA ARG A 193 23.75 0.14 -50.00
C ARG A 193 22.66 -0.62 -50.74
N ARG A 194 22.17 0.01 -51.81
CA ARG A 194 21.37 -0.64 -52.85
C ARG A 194 22.06 -1.91 -53.31
N ALA A 195 21.33 -3.02 -53.30
CA ALA A 195 21.64 -4.22 -54.06
C ALA A 195 20.34 -4.74 -54.70
N PRO A 196 20.42 -5.42 -55.87
CA PRO A 196 19.44 -5.32 -56.94
C PRO A 196 18.20 -6.20 -56.74
N ARG A 197 17.11 -5.75 -57.36
CA ARG A 197 15.88 -6.52 -57.59
C ARG A 197 16.22 -7.84 -58.29
N HIS A 198 15.76 -8.95 -57.75
CA HIS A 198 15.54 -10.19 -58.50
C HIS A 198 14.07 -10.58 -58.40
N LYS A 199 13.53 -10.98 -59.56
CA LYS A 199 12.12 -11.27 -59.83
C LYS A 199 11.66 -12.60 -59.24
N GLU A 200 10.35 -12.61 -58.98
CA GLU A 200 9.33 -13.69 -58.99
C GLU A 200 9.78 -15.11 -59.35
N ASP A 201 9.27 -16.11 -58.60
CA ASP A 201 8.41 -17.17 -59.15
C ASP A 201 7.72 -18.01 -58.05
N ASP A 202 6.39 -18.08 -58.19
CA ASP A 202 5.43 -19.18 -58.00
C ASP A 202 5.52 -20.27 -56.89
N ALA A 203 4.39 -20.31 -56.17
CA ALA A 203 3.49 -21.47 -55.94
C ALA A 203 3.65 -22.38 -54.70
N PRO A 204 2.52 -22.96 -54.22
CA PRO A 204 2.35 -23.43 -52.83
C PRO A 204 2.31 -24.96 -52.68
N THR A 205 2.67 -25.47 -51.51
CA THR A 205 2.42 -26.87 -51.13
C THR A 205 2.13 -27.03 -49.63
N SER A 206 0.84 -27.11 -49.32
CA SER A 206 0.11 -28.13 -48.55
C SER A 206 0.78 -29.02 -47.47
N ARG A 207 -0.08 -29.35 -46.48
CA ARG A 207 -0.23 -30.61 -45.69
C ARG A 207 0.45 -30.68 -44.31
N GLU A 208 -0.37 -30.76 -43.25
CA GLU A 208 -0.76 -31.97 -42.46
C GLU A 208 0.39 -32.36 -41.49
N ASP A 209 0.24 -32.84 -40.27
CA ASP A 209 -0.86 -33.26 -39.41
C ASP A 209 -0.23 -33.61 -38.03
N SER A 210 -1.05 -33.69 -36.98
CA SER A 210 -0.83 -34.53 -35.76
C SER A 210 0.31 -34.11 -34.79
N ARG A 211 0.16 -34.05 -33.46
CA ARG A 211 -0.27 -35.06 -32.45
C ARG A 211 -0.22 -34.31 -31.09
N ALA A 212 -1.26 -34.21 -30.27
CA ALA A 212 -1.78 -35.21 -29.32
C ALA A 212 -0.71 -35.91 -28.46
N SER A 213 -0.58 -35.51 -27.19
CA SER A 213 -0.32 -36.32 -25.97
C SER A 213 -0.29 -35.32 -24.79
N SER A 214 -1.31 -35.20 -23.91
CA SER A 214 -1.71 -36.09 -22.81
C SER A 214 -0.54 -36.54 -21.93
N GLU A 215 -0.34 -35.88 -20.80
CA GLU A 215 0.03 -36.49 -19.52
C GLU A 215 -0.12 -35.48 -18.37
N ASP A 216 -0.88 -35.91 -17.38
CA ASP A 216 -1.23 -35.30 -16.09
C ASP A 216 -1.12 -36.50 -15.10
N PRO A 217 -1.16 -36.34 -13.77
CA PRO A 217 -0.32 -35.58 -12.85
C PRO A 217 0.52 -36.54 -11.96
N GLN A 218 1.60 -36.05 -11.32
CA GLN A 218 2.16 -36.74 -10.15
C GLN A 218 2.09 -35.87 -8.89
N GLU A 219 1.16 -36.31 -8.05
CA GLU A 219 0.93 -35.98 -6.66
C GLU A 219 2.12 -36.49 -5.82
N THR A 220 2.95 -35.60 -5.27
CA THR A 220 3.90 -35.95 -4.21
C THR A 220 3.51 -35.26 -2.92
N LYS A 221 2.81 -36.04 -2.08
CA LYS A 221 2.74 -35.87 -0.63
C LYS A 221 4.17 -35.87 -0.07
N SER A 222 4.55 -34.82 0.67
CA SER A 222 5.62 -34.94 1.64
C SER A 222 5.28 -34.17 2.91
N SER A 223 5.45 -34.92 3.99
CA SER A 223 5.12 -34.69 5.39
C SER A 223 5.81 -33.49 6.02
N VAL A 224 5.02 -32.74 6.80
CA VAL A 224 5.46 -31.78 7.82
C VAL A 224 5.94 -32.56 9.05
N PRO A 225 7.10 -32.23 9.66
CA PRO A 225 7.38 -32.55 11.04
C PRO A 225 6.96 -31.40 11.95
N GLU A 226 6.14 -31.73 12.95
CA GLU A 226 5.81 -30.91 14.11
C GLU A 226 7.09 -30.53 14.87
N ALA A 227 7.27 -29.24 15.16
CA ALA A 227 8.25 -28.76 16.12
C ALA A 227 7.52 -28.16 17.33
N ASN A 228 7.71 -28.89 18.43
CA ASN A 228 7.35 -28.64 19.81
C ASN A 228 7.67 -27.20 20.27
N TYR A 229 6.68 -26.49 20.79
CA TYR A 229 6.90 -25.26 21.57
C TYR A 229 7.09 -25.64 23.03
N ASP A 230 8.30 -25.40 23.55
CA ASP A 230 8.61 -25.57 24.96
C ASP A 230 8.19 -24.32 25.74
N ASP A 231 7.56 -24.58 26.87
CA ASP A 231 6.90 -23.67 27.78
C ASP A 231 7.93 -23.20 28.81
N THR A 232 8.19 -21.89 28.89
CA THR A 232 8.95 -21.35 30.02
C THR A 232 8.36 -20.04 30.50
N LEU A 233 7.28 -20.18 31.27
CA LEU A 233 6.90 -19.31 32.37
C LEU A 233 8.09 -19.09 33.32
N LEU A 234 8.53 -17.83 33.48
CA LEU A 234 9.06 -17.34 34.75
C LEU A 234 8.63 -15.90 35.01
N THR A 235 8.14 -15.74 36.23
CA THR A 235 7.40 -14.66 36.89
C THR A 235 8.21 -13.44 37.31
N ARG A 236 7.50 -12.30 37.40
CA ARG A 236 7.56 -11.17 38.38
C ARG A 236 8.92 -10.50 38.63
N GLU A 237 9.00 -9.17 38.64
CA GLU A 237 8.76 -8.40 39.87
C GLU A 237 8.32 -6.95 39.65
N HIS A 238 7.70 -6.43 40.71
CA HIS A 238 7.03 -5.14 40.89
C HIS A 238 7.97 -3.93 40.89
N ALA A 239 7.47 -2.79 40.40
CA ALA A 239 7.77 -1.50 41.02
C ALA A 239 6.58 -0.54 40.86
N SER A 240 6.02 -0.20 42.01
CA SER A 240 4.93 0.75 42.25
C SER A 240 5.41 2.18 42.07
N SER A 241 4.59 3.05 41.47
CA SER A 241 4.64 4.48 41.78
C SER A 241 3.25 5.11 41.70
N SER A 242 3.08 6.08 42.58
CA SER A 242 1.88 6.68 43.14
C SER A 242 1.19 7.74 42.25
N SER A 243 -0.15 7.70 42.29
CA SER A 243 -1.22 8.73 42.27
C SER A 243 -0.91 10.17 41.78
N PRO A 244 -1.91 10.86 41.17
CA PRO A 244 -2.92 11.52 42.01
C PRO A 244 -4.37 11.40 41.54
N SER A 245 -5.23 11.43 42.55
CA SER A 245 -6.68 11.59 42.55
C SER A 245 -7.14 12.90 41.89
N HIS A 246 -8.15 12.82 41.01
CA HIS A 246 -8.92 13.99 40.60
C HIS A 246 -10.42 13.78 40.78
N THR A 247 -11.00 14.81 41.38
CA THR A 247 -12.36 15.06 41.80
C THR A 247 -13.32 15.08 40.61
N TYR A 248 -14.45 14.38 40.72
CA TYR A 248 -15.57 14.50 39.78
C TYR A 248 -16.35 15.78 40.07
N THR A 249 -16.34 16.72 39.13
CA THR A 249 -17.33 17.81 39.08
C THR A 249 -18.22 17.56 37.86
N GLN A 250 -19.49 17.29 38.14
CA GLN A 250 -20.56 17.14 37.17
C GLN A 250 -21.01 18.53 36.73
N CYS A 251 -20.76 18.90 35.48
CA CYS A 251 -21.41 20.05 34.82
C CYS A 251 -21.80 19.65 33.40
N ALA A 252 -23.07 19.90 33.09
CA ALA A 252 -23.69 19.70 31.79
C ALA A 252 -23.23 20.75 30.77
N GLU A 253 -23.48 20.42 29.51
CA GLU A 253 -23.46 21.26 28.30
C GLU A 253 -22.12 21.51 27.61
N ASN A 254 -22.06 20.97 26.38
CA ASN A 254 -21.26 21.37 25.21
C ASN A 254 -19.74 21.51 25.41
N GLY A 255 -19.00 20.44 25.10
CA GLY A 255 -17.55 20.52 24.91
C GLY A 255 -16.92 19.17 24.61
N ILE A 256 -16.36 19.04 23.39
CA ILE A 256 -15.47 17.94 22.98
C ILE A 256 -14.22 18.00 23.86
N ARG A 257 -13.92 16.93 24.59
CA ARG A 257 -12.66 16.77 25.34
C ARG A 257 -11.88 15.58 24.80
N CYS A 258 -10.63 15.86 24.44
CA CYS A 258 -9.61 14.84 24.19
C CYS A 258 -9.29 14.10 25.49
N LEU A 259 -9.17 12.78 25.38
CA LEU A 259 -8.45 11.94 26.33
C LEU A 259 -7.47 11.07 25.54
N THR A 260 -6.23 11.53 25.49
CA THR A 260 -5.06 10.75 25.09
C THR A 260 -4.65 9.85 26.26
N ALA A 261 -5.14 8.61 26.25
CA ALA A 261 -4.49 7.43 26.85
C ALA A 261 -5.35 6.20 26.53
N GLY A 262 -4.88 5.36 25.61
CA GLY A 262 -5.58 4.17 25.11
C GLY A 262 -6.44 4.51 23.90
N LEU A 263 -5.94 4.18 22.70
CA LEU A 263 -6.63 4.40 21.42
C LEU A 263 -7.91 3.55 21.36
N LYS A 264 -9.01 4.09 21.91
CA LYS A 264 -10.37 3.68 21.61
C LYS A 264 -10.89 4.64 20.55
N LEU A 265 -10.82 4.22 19.28
CA LEU A 265 -11.39 4.94 18.14
C LEU A 265 -12.91 5.03 18.32
N THR A 266 -13.37 6.03 19.07
CA THR A 266 -14.81 6.26 19.28
C THR A 266 -15.27 7.21 18.19
N PHE A 267 -15.93 6.69 17.16
CA PHE A 267 -16.65 7.52 16.18
C PHE A 267 -18.06 7.78 16.71
N ILE A 268 -18.47 9.04 16.70
CA ILE A 268 -19.80 9.44 17.15
C ILE A 268 -20.74 9.27 15.97
N LYS A 269 -21.74 8.41 16.13
CA LYS A 269 -22.83 8.18 15.19
C LYS A 269 -23.60 9.50 14.97
N CYS A 270 -23.47 10.10 13.80
CA CYS A 270 -24.37 11.17 13.36
C CYS A 270 -25.73 10.55 13.04
N THR A 271 -26.66 10.55 13.99
CA THR A 271 -28.05 10.21 13.71
C THR A 271 -28.70 11.39 12.99
N ASN A 272 -29.12 11.17 11.75
CA ASN A 272 -30.06 12.04 11.04
C ASN A 272 -31.30 12.28 11.91
N SER A 273 -31.48 13.49 12.43
CA SER A 273 -32.78 13.95 12.93
C SER A 273 -33.53 14.64 11.79
N HIS A 274 -34.59 13.96 11.39
CA HIS A 274 -35.65 14.45 10.52
C HIS A 274 -36.10 15.86 10.90
N ILE A 275 -36.19 16.72 9.88
CA ILE A 275 -37.04 17.91 9.91
C ILE A 275 -38.49 17.42 10.04
N ILE A 276 -39.12 17.72 11.17
CA ILE A 276 -40.57 17.82 11.28
C ILE A 276 -40.87 19.28 11.58
N GLN A 277 -41.43 19.99 10.59
CA GLN A 277 -42.12 21.25 10.78
C GLN A 277 -43.63 21.00 10.73
N PRO A 278 -44.42 21.69 11.56
CA PRO A 278 -45.62 22.38 11.09
C PRO A 278 -45.27 23.79 10.57
#